data_AF-A0A372LJ56-F1
#
_entry.id   AF-A0A372LJ56-F1
#
_cell.length_a   1.000
_cell.length_b   1.000
_cell.length_c   1.000
_cell.angle_alpha   90.00
_cell.angle_beta   90.00
_cell.angle_gamma   90.00
#
_symmetry.space_group_name_H-M   'P 1'
#
loop_
_entity.id
_entity.type
_entity.pdbx_description
1 polymer ?
#
loop_
_entity_poly.entity_id
_entity_poly.type
_entity_poly.pdbx_seq_one_letter_code
_entity_poly.pdbx_strand_id
1 'polypeptide(L)' 'MVQIGYINYLVIIFIVTGIFILRYDAGTYKVAKMKKEYRVARITGWVNIVMGIFIYGANWAYETFFW' A
#
# COMPACT_ATOMS: atom_id res chain seq x y z
N MET A 1 -9.03 -24.16 3.87
CA MET A 1 -9.55 -23.39 2.71
C MET A 1 -10.12 -22.02 3.13
N VAL A 2 -9.34 -21.18 3.84
CA VAL A 2 -9.75 -19.80 4.23
C VAL A 2 -8.63 -18.77 3.99
N GLN A 3 -7.43 -19.21 3.62
CA GLN A 3 -6.23 -18.35 3.61
C GLN A 3 -6.14 -17.41 2.40
N ILE A 4 -6.69 -17.82 1.25
CA ILE A 4 -6.67 -17.03 -0.01
C ILE A 4 -7.44 -15.70 0.16
N GLY A 5 -8.52 -15.69 0.97
CA GLY A 5 -9.30 -14.48 1.22
C GLY A 5 -8.55 -13.41 2.02
N TYR A 6 -7.74 -13.83 3.00
CA TYR A 6 -7.06 -12.92 3.91
C TYR A 6 -5.91 -12.15 3.24
N ILE A 7 -5.11 -12.83 2.41
CA ILE A 7 -4.00 -12.19 1.69
C ILE A 7 -4.53 -11.16 0.69
N ASN A 8 -5.56 -11.50 -0.08
CA ASN A 8 -6.18 -10.57 -1.02
C ASN A 8 -6.79 -9.36 -0.29
N TYR A 9 -7.40 -9.57 0.87
CA TYR A 9 -7.89 -8.48 1.71
C TYR A 9 -6.76 -7.55 2.19
N LEU A 10 -5.64 -8.12 2.67
CA LEU A 10 -4.46 -7.34 3.06
C LEU A 10 -3.90 -6.52 1.90
N VAL A 11 -3.77 -7.12 0.71
CA VAL A 11 -3.30 -6.42 -0.50
C VAL A 11 -4.18 -5.21 -0.79
N ILE A 12 -5.50 -5.38 -0.76
CA ILE A 12 -6.45 -4.29 -1.00
C ILE A 12 -6.29 -3.19 0.05
N ILE A 13 -6.18 -3.54 1.34
CA ILE A 13 -5.96 -2.55 2.40
C ILE A 13 -4.69 -1.75 2.14
N PHE A 14 -3.55 -2.42 1.89
CA PHE A 14 -2.28 -1.75 1.65
C PHE A 14 -2.37 -0.77 0.47
N ILE A 15 -2.98 -1.18 -0.64
CA ILE A 15 -3.12 -0.33 -1.82
C ILE A 15 -4.07 0.84 -1.53
N VAL A 16 -5.26 0.58 -0.96
CA VAL A 16 -6.26 1.61 -0.67
C VAL A 16 -5.71 2.61 0.33
N THR A 17 -5.14 2.17 1.45
CA THR A 17 -4.52 3.04 2.45
C THR A 17 -3.39 3.86 1.84
N GLY A 18 -2.53 3.27 1.02
CA GLY A 18 -1.47 4.00 0.31
C GLY A 18 -2.02 5.10 -0.61
N ILE A 19 -3.11 4.83 -1.35
CA ILE A 19 -3.80 5.83 -2.18
C ILE A 19 -4.41 6.94 -1.31
N PHE A 20 -5.04 6.59 -0.19
CA PHE A 20 -5.62 7.57 0.73
C PHE A 20 -4.56 8.51 1.29
N ILE A 21 -3.43 8.00 1.75
CA ILE A 21 -2.31 8.82 2.26
C ILE A 21 -1.79 9.76 1.17
N LEU A 22 -1.64 9.28 -0.08
CA LEU A 22 -1.17 10.11 -1.18
C LEU A 22 -2.17 11.19 -1.61
N ARG A 23 -3.48 10.90 -1.57
CA ARG A 23 -4.54 11.83 -1.97
C ARG A 23 -4.85 12.86 -0.88
N TYR A 24 -5.14 12.39 0.33
CA TYR A 24 -5.66 13.21 1.41
C TYR A 24 -4.53 13.81 2.26
N ASP A 25 -3.68 12.99 2.86
CA ASP A 25 -2.63 13.48 3.76
C ASP A 25 -1.60 14.32 3.01
N ALA A 26 -0.97 13.73 1.98
CA ALA A 26 0.02 14.45 1.18
C ALA A 26 -0.62 15.64 0.43
N GLY A 27 -1.88 15.54 0.00
CA GLY A 27 -2.62 16.67 -0.56
C GLY A 27 -2.76 17.82 0.45
N THR A 28 -3.18 17.51 1.66
CA THR A 28 -3.37 18.48 2.75
C THR A 28 -2.05 19.12 3.16
N TYR A 29 -0.98 18.33 3.37
CA TYR A 29 0.34 18.86 3.72
C TYR A 29 0.95 19.72 2.63
N LYS A 30 0.63 19.44 1.36
CA LYS A 30 1.05 20.28 0.23
C LYS A 30 0.36 21.65 0.29
N VAL A 31 -0.96 21.70 0.53
CA VAL A 31 -1.72 22.95 0.66
C VAL A 31 -1.26 23.76 1.88
N ALA A 32 -1.00 23.08 3.00
CA ALA A 32 -0.51 23.69 4.24
C ALA A 32 0.99 24.10 4.19
N LYS A 33 1.68 23.94 3.05
CA LYS A 33 3.12 24.21 2.88
C LYS A 33 4.03 23.44 3.86
N MET A 34 3.56 22.32 4.40
CA MET A 34 4.30 21.46 5.33
C MET A 34 5.24 20.51 4.58
N LYS A 35 6.38 21.03 4.12
CA LYS A 35 7.32 20.30 3.24
C LYS A 35 7.82 18.97 3.82
N LYS A 36 8.08 18.90 5.13
CA LYS A 36 8.56 17.70 5.82
C LYS A 36 7.48 16.61 5.83
N GLU A 37 6.30 16.93 6.34
CA GLU A 37 5.18 15.98 6.42
C GLU A 37 4.70 15.55 5.04
N TYR A 38 4.70 16.46 4.06
CA TYR A 38 4.42 16.11 2.66
C TYR A 38 5.37 15.02 2.13
N ARG A 39 6.67 15.15 2.39
CA ARG A 39 7.66 14.15 1.94
C ARG A 39 7.47 12.82 2.66
N VAL A 40 7.23 12.85 3.97
CA VAL A 40 6.98 11.64 4.77
C VAL A 40 5.71 10.93 4.29
N ALA A 41 4.59 11.64 4.19
CA ALA A 41 3.32 11.08 3.70
C ALA A 41 3.46 10.47 2.30
N ARG A 42 4.21 11.13 1.40
CA ARG A 42 4.51 10.57 0.09
C ARG A 42 5.28 9.25 0.16
N ILE A 43 6.33 9.17 0.98
CA ILE A 43 7.10 7.94 1.15
C ILE A 43 6.19 6.86 1.74
N THR A 44 5.47 7.15 2.82
CA THR A 44 4.57 6.19 3.49
C THR A 44 3.48 5.66 2.56
N GLY A 45 2.88 6.54 1.75
CA GLY A 45 1.85 6.15 0.78
C GLY A 45 2.41 5.23 -0.31
N TRP A 46 3.57 5.57 -0.89
CA TRP A 46 4.22 4.71 -1.90
C TRP A 46 4.70 3.38 -1.31
N VAL A 47 5.24 3.38 -0.09
CA VAL A 47 5.64 2.14 0.61
C VAL A 47 4.46 1.21 0.81
N ASN A 48 3.29 1.72 1.21
CA ASN A 48 2.07 0.92 1.34
C ASN A 48 1.66 0.28 0.01
N ILE A 49 1.66 1.05 -1.09
CA ILE A 49 1.32 0.52 -2.42
C ILE A 49 2.32 -0.57 -2.85
N VAL A 50 3.62 -0.32 -2.68
CA VAL A 50 4.68 -1.29 -3.03
C VAL A 50 4.56 -2.55 -2.19
N MET A 51 4.28 -2.44 -0.89
CA MET A 51 4.03 -3.61 -0.03
C MET A 51 2.83 -4.41 -0.51
N GLY A 52 1.72 -3.77 -0.86
CA GLY A 52 0.54 -4.46 -1.40
C GLY A 52 0.86 -5.23 -2.68
N ILE A 53 1.56 -4.61 -3.63
CA ILE A 53 2.01 -5.26 -4.87
C ILE A 53 2.98 -6.41 -4.58
N PHE A 54 3.91 -6.21 -3.66
CA PHE A 54 4.90 -7.22 -3.28
C PHE A 54 4.24 -8.44 -2.64
N ILE A 55 3.30 -8.24 -1.72
CA ILE A 55 2.54 -9.33 -1.07
C ILE A 55 1.75 -10.11 -2.12
N TYR A 56 1.09 -9.41 -3.05
CA TYR A 56 0.37 -10.06 -4.14
C TYR A 56 1.30 -10.90 -5.03
N GLY A 57 2.43 -10.34 -5.45
CA GLY A 57 3.41 -11.05 -6.27
C GLY A 57 4.04 -12.24 -5.55
N ALA A 58 4.33 -12.10 -4.25
CA ALA A 58 4.86 -13.18 -3.42
C ALA A 58 3.84 -14.31 -3.24
N ASN A 59 2.56 -13.99 -3.02
CA ASN A 59 1.50 -15.00 -2.93
C ASN A 59 1.31 -15.73 -4.26
N TRP A 60 1.28 -14.99 -5.37
CA TRP A 60 1.17 -15.58 -6.70
C TRP A 60 2.35 -16.52 -7.02
N ALA A 61 3.58 -16.10 -6.71
CA ALA A 61 4.76 -16.94 -6.89
C ALA A 61 4.70 -18.18 -5.99
N TYR A 62 4.26 -18.04 -4.74
CA TYR A 62 4.09 -19.16 -3.83
C TYR A 62 3.08 -20.18 -4.38
N GLU A 63 1.90 -19.72 -4.81
CA GLU A 63 0.86 -20.59 -5.40
C GLU A 63 1.29 -21.23 -6.73
N THR A 64 2.19 -20.61 -7.49
CA THR A 64 2.63 -21.15 -8.79
C THR A 64 3.78 -22.14 -8.68
N PHE A 65 4.70 -21.93 -7.74
CA PHE A 65 5.94 -22.72 -7.64
C PHE A 65 5.90 -23.80 -6.55
N PHE A 66 5.10 -23.62 -5.49
CA PHE A 66 5.09 -24.52 -4.32
C PHE A 66 3.77 -25.28 -4.12
N TRP A 67 2.72 -24.94 -4.87
CA TRP A 67 1.45 -25.63 -4.88
C TRP A 67 1.14 -26.15 -6.29
#